data_AF-A0A1A6BIU3-F1
#
_entry.id   AF-A0A1A6BIU3-F1
#
_cell.length_a   1.000
_cell.length_b   1.000
_cell.length_c   1.000
_cell.angle_alpha   90.00
_cell.angle_beta   90.00
_cell.angle_gamma   90.00
#
_symmetry.space_group_name_H-M   'P 1'
#
loop_
_entity.id
_entity.type
_entity.pdbx_description
1 polymer ?
#
loop_
_entity_poly.entity_id
_entity_poly.type
_entity_poly.pdbx_seq_one_letter_code
_entity_poly.pdbx_strand_id
1 'polypeptide(L)'
;MRITAAQRIHNENRIRAAMDRLLRGEISPGGNCDIKTLALSAGVDRTAFYGTRPYAHLRAEFEHRLQQLQQAGETPDPKTAQIERLKTEVEKLKNNLAHVNSTIQELTNFRSQALARIAAQHDEILRLRTANDPAAGITRLASNRPKYQQRVMGPC
;
A
#
# COMPACT_ATOMS: atom_id res chain seq x y z
N MET A 1 7.47 47.63 -28.08
CA MET A 1 6.71 47.12 -29.25
C MET A 1 5.31 47.73 -29.22
N ARG A 2 4.99 48.66 -30.13
CA ARG A 2 3.64 49.24 -30.24
C ARG A 2 2.82 48.34 -31.17
N ILE A 3 1.94 47.53 -30.57
CA ILE A 3 0.97 46.71 -31.31
C ILE A 3 -0.23 47.57 -31.68
N THR A 4 -0.72 47.45 -32.91
CA THR A 4 -1.94 48.14 -33.36
C THR A 4 -3.16 47.61 -32.62
N ALA A 5 -4.24 48.38 -32.57
CA ALA A 5 -5.50 47.95 -31.95
C ALA A 5 -6.04 46.67 -32.61
N ALA A 6 -5.98 46.58 -33.94
CA ALA A 6 -6.37 45.39 -34.68
C ALA A 6 -5.52 44.15 -34.32
N GLN A 7 -4.20 44.32 -34.21
CA GLN A 7 -3.31 43.23 -33.81
C GLN A 7 -3.57 42.78 -32.37
N ARG A 8 -3.89 43.72 -31.47
CA ARG A 8 -4.28 43.39 -30.09
C ARG A 8 -5.53 42.53 -30.07
N ILE A 9 -6.59 42.95 -30.75
CA ILE A 9 -7.87 42.21 -30.82
C ILE A 9 -7.65 40.81 -31.40
N HIS A 10 -6.87 40.71 -32.49
CA HIS A 10 -6.54 39.42 -33.09
C HIS A 10 -5.81 38.48 -32.10
N ASN A 11 -4.81 39.01 -31.39
CA ASN A 11 -4.07 38.24 -30.39
C ASN A 11 -4.98 37.83 -29.21
N GLU A 12 -5.85 38.71 -28.72
CA GLU A 12 -6.80 38.36 -27.65
C GLU A 12 -7.74 37.23 -28.08
N ASN A 13 -8.26 37.27 -29.31
CA ASN A 13 -9.11 36.20 -29.84
C ASN A 13 -8.37 34.86 -29.92
N ARG A 14 -7.09 34.88 -30.34
CA ARG A 14 -6.24 33.67 -30.33
C ARG A 14 -5.98 33.16 -28.92
N ILE A 15 -5.75 34.05 -27.96
CA ILE A 15 -5.55 33.70 -26.55
C ILE A 15 -6.83 33.06 -25.98
N ARG A 16 -8.00 33.66 -26.20
CA ARG A 16 -9.28 33.08 -25.72
C ARG A 16 -9.57 31.72 -26.36
N ALA A 17 -9.31 31.56 -27.66
CA ALA A 17 -9.46 30.26 -28.32
C ALA A 17 -8.49 29.20 -27.76
N ALA A 18 -7.24 29.57 -27.47
CA ALA A 18 -6.28 28.68 -26.82
C ALA A 18 -6.68 28.35 -25.37
N MET A 19 -7.27 29.32 -24.66
CA MET A 19 -7.81 29.16 -23.32
C MET A 19 -8.88 28.08 -23.29
N ASP A 20 -9.87 28.16 -24.18
CA ASP A 20 -10.97 27.20 -24.25
C ASP A 20 -10.48 25.78 -24.57
N ARG A 21 -9.48 25.63 -25.45
CA ARG A 21 -8.85 24.32 -25.74
C ARG A 21 -8.17 23.73 -24.51
N LEU A 22 -7.36 24.52 -23.81
CA LEU A 22 -6.66 24.07 -22.62
C LEU A 22 -7.62 23.69 -21.49
N LEU A 23 -8.71 24.45 -21.31
CA LEU A 23 -9.72 24.16 -20.30
C LEU A 23 -10.56 22.92 -20.63
N ARG A 24 -10.66 22.52 -21.91
CA ARG A 24 -11.23 21.23 -22.33
C ARG A 24 -10.26 20.06 -22.22
N GLY A 25 -9.01 20.30 -21.81
CA GLY A 25 -7.97 19.27 -21.72
C GLY A 25 -7.29 18.94 -23.05
N GLU A 26 -7.50 19.74 -24.11
CA GLU A 26 -6.77 19.63 -25.38
C GLU A 26 -5.34 20.21 -25.22
N ILE A 27 -4.53 19.54 -24.40
CA ILE A 27 -3.19 19.98 -24.04
C ILE A 27 -2.18 19.26 -24.93
N SER A 28 -1.28 20.02 -25.55
CA SER A 28 -0.21 19.45 -26.38
C SER A 28 0.69 18.51 -25.57
N PRO A 29 1.26 17.45 -26.17
CA PRO A 29 2.15 16.53 -25.48
C PRO A 29 3.27 17.26 -24.74
N GLY A 30 3.48 16.94 -23.47
CA GLY A 30 4.48 17.59 -22.62
C GLY A 30 4.03 18.92 -21.99
N GLY A 31 2.96 19.55 -22.47
CA GLY A 31 2.35 20.74 -21.88
C GLY A 31 1.53 20.44 -20.62
N ASN A 32 1.11 21.50 -19.93
CA ASN A 32 0.23 21.47 -18.76
C ASN A 32 -0.91 22.48 -18.94
N CYS A 33 -1.96 22.42 -18.13
CA CYS A 33 -3.00 23.47 -18.13
C CYS A 33 -2.48 24.74 -17.39
N ASP A 34 -1.50 25.43 -17.97
CA ASP A 34 -0.82 26.57 -17.36
C ASP A 34 -0.63 27.77 -18.32
N ILE A 35 -0.27 28.93 -17.76
CA ILE A 35 -0.03 30.17 -18.53
C ILE A 35 1.12 30.02 -19.54
N LYS A 36 2.10 29.14 -19.27
CA LYS A 36 3.21 28.91 -20.19
C LYS A 36 2.71 28.23 -21.47
N THR A 37 1.89 27.20 -21.32
CA THR A 37 1.28 26.48 -22.43
C THR A 37 0.26 27.36 -23.15
N LEU A 38 -0.51 28.18 -22.43
CA LEU A 38 -1.41 29.17 -23.02
C LEU A 38 -0.67 30.16 -23.93
N ALA A 39 0.44 30.71 -23.44
CA ALA A 39 1.26 31.65 -24.21
C ALA A 39 1.84 31.00 -25.48
N LEU A 40 2.36 29.78 -25.35
CA LEU A 40 2.89 29.00 -26.47
C LEU A 40 1.80 28.71 -27.51
N SER A 41 0.64 28.20 -27.09
CA SER A 41 -0.49 27.88 -27.97
C SER A 41 -1.08 29.11 -28.67
N ALA A 42 -1.10 30.26 -27.98
CA ALA A 42 -1.54 31.52 -28.55
C ALA A 42 -0.47 32.23 -29.40
N GLY A 43 0.78 31.74 -29.41
CA GLY A 43 1.90 32.34 -30.14
C GLY A 43 2.26 33.74 -29.65
N VAL A 44 2.11 33.99 -28.34
CA VAL A 44 2.45 35.27 -27.69
C VAL A 44 3.53 35.08 -26.63
N ASP A 45 4.31 36.12 -26.36
CA ASP A 45 5.32 36.07 -25.31
C ASP A 45 4.67 35.92 -23.93
N ARG A 46 5.18 34.99 -23.11
CA ARG A 46 4.64 34.70 -21.78
C ARG A 46 4.60 35.95 -20.88
N THR A 47 5.55 36.87 -21.01
CA THR A 47 5.60 38.08 -20.19
C THR A 47 4.43 39.04 -20.46
N ALA A 48 3.76 38.91 -21.62
CA ALA A 48 2.62 39.75 -21.98
C ALA A 48 1.38 39.53 -21.08
N PHE A 49 1.38 38.47 -20.27
CA PHE A 49 0.35 38.13 -19.29
C PHE A 49 0.61 38.68 -17.88
N TYR A 50 1.73 39.35 -17.63
CA TYR A 50 2.13 39.75 -16.27
C TYR A 50 2.19 41.26 -16.08
N GLY A 51 1.97 41.72 -14.83
CA GLY A 51 2.05 43.13 -14.47
C GLY A 51 1.01 43.98 -15.21
N THR A 52 1.42 45.13 -15.73
CA THR A 52 0.56 46.08 -16.47
C THR A 52 0.54 45.84 -17.98
N ARG A 53 0.90 44.62 -18.41
CA ARG A 53 1.00 44.26 -19.84
C ARG A 53 -0.39 44.04 -20.46
N PRO A 54 -0.51 44.11 -21.80
CA PRO A 54 -1.80 44.14 -22.49
C PRO A 54 -2.73 42.96 -22.20
N TYR A 55 -2.20 41.78 -21.89
CA TYR A 55 -3.00 40.56 -21.71
C TYR A 55 -3.05 40.07 -20.25
N ALA A 56 -2.70 40.93 -19.29
CA ALA A 56 -2.77 40.57 -17.87
C ALA A 56 -4.19 40.18 -17.41
N HIS A 57 -5.22 40.82 -17.99
CA HIS A 57 -6.61 40.48 -17.71
C HIS A 57 -7.00 39.07 -18.19
N LEU A 58 -6.44 38.61 -19.33
CA LEU A 58 -6.71 37.27 -19.87
C LEU A 58 -6.07 36.16 -19.01
N ARG A 59 -4.96 36.47 -18.33
CA ARG A 59 -4.41 35.58 -17.31
C ARG A 59 -5.41 35.39 -16.17
N ALA A 60 -5.91 36.50 -15.62
CA ALA A 60 -6.85 36.46 -14.50
C ALA A 60 -8.14 35.70 -14.88
N GLU A 61 -8.63 35.91 -16.10
CA GLU A 61 -9.76 35.16 -16.66
C GLU A 61 -9.48 33.64 -16.72
N PHE A 62 -8.32 33.24 -17.26
CA PHE A 62 -7.94 31.83 -17.34
C PHE A 62 -7.81 31.19 -15.95
N GLU A 63 -7.13 31.86 -15.02
CA GLU A 63 -6.96 31.38 -13.65
C GLU A 63 -8.30 31.24 -12.93
N HIS A 64 -9.21 32.19 -13.13
CA HIS A 64 -10.56 32.13 -12.56
C HIS A 64 -11.37 30.96 -13.12
N ARG A 65 -11.38 30.77 -14.44
CA ARG A 65 -12.07 29.64 -15.08
C ARG A 65 -11.48 28.30 -14.66
N LEU A 66 -10.15 28.19 -14.59
CA LEU A 66 -9.47 26.99 -14.12
C LEU A 66 -9.85 26.65 -12.67
N GLN A 67 -9.92 27.67 -11.81
CA GLN A 67 -10.35 27.50 -10.43
C GLN A 67 -11.81 27.05 -10.33
N GLN A 68 -12.71 27.60 -11.16
CA GLN A 68 -14.11 27.16 -11.21
C GLN A 68 -14.24 25.69 -11.61
N LEU A 69 -13.48 25.24 -12.61
CA LEU A 69 -13.47 23.83 -13.03
C LEU A 69 -12.96 22.92 -11.90
N GLN A 70 -11.88 23.31 -11.23
CA GLN A 70 -11.36 22.57 -10.07
C GLN A 70 -12.37 22.49 -8.93
N GLN A 71 -13.10 23.59 -8.65
CA GLN A 71 -14.18 23.61 -7.65
C GLN A 71 -15.35 22.71 -8.05
N ALA A 72 -15.62 22.56 -9.35
CA ALA A 72 -16.60 21.62 -9.89
C ALA A 72 -16.11 20.16 -9.91
N GLY A 73 -14.85 19.89 -9.50
CA GLY A 73 -14.24 18.57 -9.50
C GLY A 73 -13.66 18.14 -10.85
N GLU A 74 -13.63 19.03 -11.83
CA GLU A 74 -12.99 18.77 -13.13
C GLU A 74 -11.48 19.04 -13.04
N THR A 75 -10.69 18.14 -13.63
CA THR A 75 -9.23 18.30 -13.73
C THR A 75 -8.84 18.35 -15.21
N PRO A 76 -8.80 19.55 -15.82
CA PRO A 76 -8.49 19.70 -17.24
C PRO A 76 -7.11 19.16 -17.62
N ASP A 77 -6.17 19.14 -16.67
CA ASP A 77 -4.82 18.61 -16.91
C ASP A 77 -4.81 17.07 -16.75
N PRO A 78 -4.60 16.31 -17.84
CA PRO A 78 -4.63 14.86 -17.80
C PRO A 78 -3.49 14.29 -16.93
N LYS A 79 -2.35 14.99 -16.81
CA LYS A 79 -1.26 14.54 -15.94
C LYS A 79 -1.64 14.71 -14.47
N THR A 80 -2.27 15.82 -14.12
CA THR A 80 -2.76 16.04 -12.75
C THR A 80 -3.81 15.00 -12.39
N ALA A 81 -4.75 14.71 -13.29
CA ALA A 81 -5.73 13.65 -13.11
C ALA A 81 -5.06 12.27 -12.94
N GLN A 82 -4.02 11.98 -13.73
CA GLN A 82 -3.24 10.75 -13.62
C GLN A 82 -2.47 10.67 -12.29
N ILE A 83 -1.87 11.77 -11.83
CA ILE A 83 -1.16 11.85 -10.55
C ILE A 83 -2.13 11.55 -9.39
N GLU A 84 -3.32 12.17 -9.37
CA GLU A 84 -4.31 11.92 -8.32
C GLU A 84 -4.83 10.48 -8.35
N ARG A 85 -5.06 9.91 -9.54
CA ARG A 85 -5.38 8.49 -9.68
C ARG A 85 -4.26 7.59 -9.14
N LEU A 86 -3.00 7.88 -9.48
CA LEU A 86 -1.86 7.08 -9.01
C LEU A 86 -1.67 7.21 -7.51
N LYS A 87 -1.88 8.39 -6.91
CA LYS A 87 -1.85 8.57 -5.46
C LYS A 87 -2.91 7.71 -4.77
N THR A 88 -4.14 7.74 -5.26
CA THR A 88 -5.23 6.94 -4.66
C THR A 88 -4.95 5.43 -4.79
N GLU A 89 -4.37 4.99 -5.90
CA GLU A 89 -3.94 3.60 -6.08
C GLU A 89 -2.78 3.21 -5.15
N VAL A 90 -1.78 4.08 -5.01
CA VAL A 90 -0.65 3.86 -4.08
C VAL A 90 -1.14 3.75 -2.64
N GLU A 91 -2.05 4.62 -2.20
CA GLU A 91 -2.60 4.55 -0.84
C GLU A 91 -3.42 3.27 -0.63
N LYS A 92 -4.21 2.85 -1.63
CA LYS A 92 -4.93 1.57 -1.59
C LYS A 92 -3.96 0.39 -1.46
N LEU A 93 -2.88 0.37 -2.24
CA LEU A 93 -1.88 -0.70 -2.21
C LEU A 93 -1.15 -0.74 -0.87
N LYS A 94 -0.79 0.41 -0.30
CA LYS A 94 -0.18 0.50 1.04
C LYS A 94 -1.10 -0.07 2.11
N ASN A 95 -2.38 0.30 2.09
CA ASN A 95 -3.37 -0.19 3.06
C ASN A 95 -3.54 -1.71 2.95
N ASN A 96 -3.64 -2.23 1.72
CA ASN A 96 -3.73 -3.67 1.49
C ASN A 96 -2.48 -4.41 1.97
N LEU A 97 -1.29 -3.87 1.71
CA LEU A 97 -0.02 -4.45 2.15
C LEU A 97 0.08 -4.48 3.67
N ALA A 98 -0.30 -3.38 4.33
CA ALA A 98 -0.35 -3.31 5.79
C ALA A 98 -1.31 -4.36 6.37
N HIS A 99 -2.50 -4.51 5.77
CA HIS A 99 -3.47 -5.50 6.19
C HIS A 99 -2.94 -6.94 6.05
N VAL A 100 -2.40 -7.29 4.88
CA VAL A 100 -1.82 -8.61 4.62
C VAL A 100 -0.68 -8.91 5.58
N ASN A 101 0.19 -7.94 5.87
CA ASN A 101 1.28 -8.12 6.83
C ASN A 101 0.75 -8.37 8.25
N SER A 102 -0.31 -7.67 8.67
CA SER A 102 -0.96 -7.94 9.97
C SER A 102 -1.49 -9.38 10.03
N THR A 103 -2.20 -9.82 8.99
CA THR A 103 -2.74 -11.18 8.93
C THR A 103 -1.63 -12.23 8.94
N ILE A 104 -0.53 -12.01 8.20
CA ILE A 104 0.64 -12.91 8.23
C ILE A 104 1.22 -13.00 9.64
N GLN A 105 1.34 -11.88 10.34
CA GLN A 105 1.85 -11.85 11.71
C GLN A 105 0.93 -12.63 12.67
N GLU A 106 -0.38 -12.41 12.58
CA GLU A 106 -1.38 -13.12 13.39
C GLU A 106 -1.34 -14.63 13.16
N LEU A 107 -1.32 -15.05 11.89
CA LEU A 107 -1.26 -16.46 11.52
C LEU A 107 0.07 -17.11 11.96
N THR A 108 1.18 -16.38 11.86
CA THR A 108 2.50 -16.85 12.31
C THR A 108 2.54 -17.02 13.82
N ASN A 109 1.99 -16.06 14.57
CA ASN A 109 1.87 -16.14 16.02
C ASN A 109 0.97 -17.31 16.43
N PHE A 110 -0.19 -17.46 15.78
CA PHE A 110 -1.12 -18.56 16.04
C PHE A 110 -0.45 -19.91 15.78
N ARG A 111 0.22 -20.08 14.64
CA ARG A 111 0.95 -21.31 14.30
C ARG A 111 2.00 -21.64 15.37
N SER A 112 2.75 -20.64 15.82
CA SER A 112 3.80 -20.82 16.84
C SER A 112 3.20 -21.29 18.17
N GLN A 113 2.08 -20.69 18.60
CA GLN A 113 1.38 -21.11 19.82
C GLN A 113 0.78 -22.52 19.69
N ALA A 114 0.19 -22.85 18.54
CA ALA A 114 -0.38 -24.17 18.30
C ALA A 114 0.68 -25.26 18.36
N LEU A 115 1.84 -25.04 17.74
CA LEU A 115 2.97 -25.98 17.80
C LEU A 115 3.49 -26.15 19.22
N ALA A 116 3.64 -25.06 19.99
CA ALA A 116 4.07 -25.14 21.39
C ALA A 116 3.08 -25.94 22.25
N ARG A 117 1.77 -25.77 22.04
CA ARG A 117 0.73 -26.55 22.75
C ARG A 117 0.78 -28.03 22.38
N ILE A 118 0.94 -28.36 21.10
CA ILE A 118 1.04 -29.75 20.64
C ILE A 118 2.28 -30.43 21.25
N ALA A 119 3.42 -29.73 21.27
CA ALA A 119 4.64 -30.24 21.90
C ALA A 119 4.43 -30.50 23.39
N ALA A 120 3.88 -29.54 24.13
CA ALA A 120 3.59 -29.70 25.56
C ALA A 120 2.61 -30.86 25.85
N GLN A 121 1.58 -31.01 25.02
CA GLN A 121 0.64 -32.14 25.12
C GLN A 121 1.32 -33.47 24.84
N HIS A 122 2.23 -33.51 23.85
CA HIS A 122 2.99 -34.71 23.53
C HIS A 122 3.89 -35.13 24.70
N ASP A 123 4.62 -34.18 25.28
CA ASP A 123 5.49 -34.43 26.43
C ASP A 123 4.69 -34.95 27.64
N GLU A 124 3.50 -34.38 27.90
CA GLU A 124 2.63 -34.84 28.97
C GLU A 124 2.10 -36.26 28.72
N ILE A 125 1.73 -36.60 27.48
CA ILE A 125 1.33 -37.96 27.11
C ILE A 125 2.47 -38.95 27.36
N LEU A 126 3.71 -38.59 27.00
CA LEU A 126 4.88 -39.44 27.25
C LEU A 126 5.12 -39.62 28.76
N ARG A 127 5.02 -38.54 29.55
CA ARG A 127 5.14 -38.59 31.00
C ARG A 127 4.09 -39.51 31.62
N LEU A 128 2.83 -39.37 31.24
CA LEU A 128 1.71 -40.19 31.73
C LEU A 128 1.89 -41.66 31.35
N ARG A 129 2.30 -41.96 30.11
CA ARG A 129 2.58 -43.33 29.67
C ARG A 129 3.71 -43.98 30.46
N THR A 130 4.76 -43.22 30.77
CA THR A 130 5.89 -43.69 31.57
C THR A 130 5.47 -43.97 33.02
N ALA A 131 4.67 -43.08 33.62
CA ALA A 131 4.16 -43.26 34.98
C ALA A 131 3.19 -44.45 35.12
N ASN A 132 2.46 -44.77 34.05
CA ASN A 132 1.50 -45.88 34.02
C ASN A 132 2.10 -47.21 33.54
N ASP A 133 3.43 -47.29 33.36
CA ASP A 133 4.10 -48.52 32.92
C ASP A 133 4.04 -49.59 34.03
N PRO A 134 3.29 -50.68 33.84
CA PRO A 134 3.14 -51.73 34.84
C PRO A 134 4.46 -52.45 35.15
N ALA A 135 5.49 -52.36 34.29
CA ALA A 135 6.79 -52.93 34.55
C ALA A 135 7.57 -52.21 35.67
N ALA A 136 7.29 -50.93 35.92
CA ALA A 136 7.96 -50.14 36.96
C ALA A 136 7.48 -50.46 38.39
N GLY A 137 6.26 -51.01 38.53
CA GLY A 137 5.67 -51.41 39.81
C GLY A 137 5.91 -52.87 40.21
N ILE A 138 6.47 -53.69 39.33
CA ILE A 138 6.76 -55.10 39.62
C ILE A 138 8.16 -55.20 40.20
N THR A 139 8.29 -54.92 41.50
CA THR A 139 9.40 -55.45 42.29
C THR A 139 9.27 -56.96 42.28
N ARG A 140 10.08 -57.68 41.48
CA ARG A 140 10.17 -59.13 41.58
C ARG A 140 10.61 -59.46 43.00
N LEU A 141 9.68 -59.95 43.81
CA LEU A 141 10.00 -60.56 45.10
C LEU A 141 10.98 -61.69 44.81
N ALA A 142 12.22 -61.55 45.25
CA ALA A 142 13.20 -62.61 45.18
C ALA A 142 12.59 -63.84 45.86
N SER A 143 12.33 -64.89 45.09
CA SER A 143 11.83 -66.16 45.61
C SER A 143 12.93 -66.75 46.50
N ASN A 144 12.87 -66.44 47.79
CA ASN A 144 13.75 -66.98 48.80
C ASN A 144 13.35 -68.45 48.99
N ARG A 145 13.86 -69.33 48.12
CA ARG A 145 13.59 -70.76 48.16
C ARG A 145 14.57 -71.38 49.16
N PRO A 146 14.14 -71.84 50.35
CA PRO A 146 15.06 -72.47 51.29
C PRO A 146 15.59 -73.76 50.68
N LYS A 147 16.92 -73.91 50.65
CA LYS A 147 17.59 -75.15 50.25
C LYS A 147 17.29 -76.21 51.31
N TYR A 148 16.36 -77.11 51.02
CA TYR A 148 16.17 -78.33 51.79
C TYR A 148 17.40 -79.21 51.59
N GLN A 149 18.31 -79.23 52.57
CA GLN A 149 19.41 -80.19 52.61
C GLN A 149 18.83 -81.55 52.96
N GLN A 150 18.74 -82.43 51.95
CA GLN A 150 18.51 -83.86 52.15
C GLN A 150 19.63 -84.43 53.02
N ARG A 151 19.31 -84.79 54.28
CA ARG A 151 20.10 -85.75 55.05
C ARG A 151 19.90 -87.12 54.42
N VAL A 152 20.92 -87.64 53.75
CA VAL A 152 21.00 -89.05 53.38
C VAL A 152 21.42 -89.82 54.65
N MET A 153 20.47 -90.54 55.23
CA MET A 153 20.75 -91.63 56.17
C MET A 153 21.13 -92.86 55.32
N GLY A 154 22.37 -93.33 55.45
CA GLY A 154 22.84 -94.60 54.88
C GLY A 154 23.14 -95.61 56.00
N PRO A 155 22.88 -96.92 55.81
CA PRO A 155 22.92 -97.90 56.90
C PRO A 155 24.26 -98.64 57.04
N CYS A 156 24.45 -99.17 58.25
CA CYS A 156 25.45 -100.14 58.75
C CYS A 156 26.85 -99.61 59.04
#